data_AF-A0A383CSA4-F1
#
_entry.id   AF-A0A383CSA4-F1
#
_cell.length_a   1.000
_cell.length_b   1.000
_cell.length_c   1.000
_cell.angle_alpha   90.00
_cell.angle_beta   90.00
_cell.angle_gamma   90.00
#
_symmetry.space_group_name_H-M   'P 1'
#
loop_
_entity.id
_entity.type
_entity.pdbx_description
1 polymer ?
#
loop_
_entity_poly.entity_id
_entity_poly.type
_entity_poly.pdbx_seq_one_letter_code
_entity_poly.pdbx_strand_id
1 'polypeptide(L)'
;MSSANSTILKWSKGHPLFKKVFLYYNLYIRNLKFFFKSTQSQFGEDKKIIKLFHKNKKGIYLDVGCFHPIRQNNTYLMHQLGWKGVNIDLNPLSIELFNIARPNDINICAAVSNKKSTTILYFDHSLSSLNTISKKHIFFLKKAFGLNK
;
A
#
# COMPACT_ATOMS: atom_id res chain seq x y z
N MET A 1 -17.40 -0.38 4.99
CA MET A 1 -16.93 0.96 5.45
C MET A 1 -15.49 1.18 4.99
N SER A 2 -15.19 2.32 4.36
CA SER A 2 -13.85 2.65 3.85
C SER A 2 -12.82 2.83 4.98
N SER A 3 -11.55 2.46 4.75
CA SER A 3 -10.44 2.70 5.69
C SER A 3 -10.13 4.19 5.85
N ALA A 4 -10.50 4.97 4.82
CA ALA A 4 -10.29 6.40 4.69
C ALA A 4 -10.97 7.25 5.75
N ASN A 5 -12.19 6.85 6.14
CA ASN A 5 -13.09 7.65 6.98
C ASN A 5 -13.34 7.01 8.34
N SER A 6 -12.40 6.20 8.83
CA SER A 6 -12.52 5.60 10.17
C SER A 6 -12.41 6.70 11.25
N THR A 7 -13.41 6.79 12.13
CA THR A 7 -13.39 7.67 13.30
C THR A 7 -12.14 7.45 14.15
N ILE A 8 -11.73 6.19 14.28
CA ILE A 8 -10.50 5.77 14.98
C ILE A 8 -9.26 6.34 14.29
N LEU A 9 -9.19 6.34 12.95
CA LEU A 9 -8.08 6.98 12.22
C LEU A 9 -8.06 8.50 12.39
N LYS A 10 -9.23 9.15 12.51
CA LYS A 10 -9.28 10.60 12.76
C LYS A 10 -8.78 10.93 14.17
N TRP A 11 -9.23 10.19 15.17
CA TRP A 11 -8.80 10.35 16.56
C TRP A 11 -7.32 10.01 16.77
N SER A 12 -6.81 9.02 16.04
CA SER A 12 -5.41 8.61 16.17
C SER A 12 -4.41 9.66 15.69
N LYS A 13 -4.84 10.67 14.90
CA LYS A 13 -3.97 11.76 14.46
C LYS A 13 -3.46 12.64 15.62
N GLY A 14 -4.17 12.66 16.76
CA GLY A 14 -3.79 13.47 17.93
C GLY A 14 -2.93 12.74 18.97
N HIS A 15 -2.81 11.41 18.89
CA HIS A 15 -2.16 10.61 19.94
C HIS A 15 -1.42 9.40 19.37
N PRO A 16 -0.08 9.31 19.53
CA PRO A 16 0.73 8.22 18.98
C PRO A 16 0.29 6.81 19.41
N LEU A 17 -0.20 6.65 20.65
CA LEU A 17 -0.67 5.36 21.16
C LEU A 17 -1.90 4.85 20.37
N PHE A 18 -2.91 5.71 20.18
CA PHE A 18 -4.10 5.34 19.40
C PHE A 18 -3.78 5.08 17.93
N LYS A 19 -2.73 5.73 17.39
CA LYS A 19 -2.23 5.44 16.05
C LYS A 19 -1.66 4.04 15.94
N LYS A 20 -0.82 3.63 16.89
CA LYS A 20 -0.30 2.27 16.94
C LYS A 20 -1.44 1.25 17.03
N VAL A 21 -2.40 1.45 17.94
CA VAL A 21 -3.58 0.58 18.07
C VAL A 21 -4.36 0.48 16.76
N PHE A 22 -4.60 1.61 16.08
CA PHE A 22 -5.27 1.62 14.78
C PHE A 22 -4.52 0.82 13.73
N LEU A 23 -3.18 0.95 13.64
CA LEU A 23 -2.37 0.23 12.65
C LEU A 23 -2.46 -1.28 12.85
N TYR A 24 -2.32 -1.77 14.09
CA TYR A 24 -2.46 -3.20 14.39
C TYR A 24 -3.89 -3.70 14.13
N TYR A 25 -4.92 -2.94 14.53
CA TYR A 25 -6.31 -3.25 14.19
C TYR A 25 -6.52 -3.35 12.68
N ASN A 26 -5.96 -2.41 11.91
CA ASN A 26 -6.09 -2.38 10.46
C ASN A 26 -5.43 -3.61 9.82
N LEU A 27 -4.21 -3.94 10.24
CA LEU A 27 -3.46 -5.09 9.71
C LEU A 27 -4.16 -6.42 10.03
N TYR A 28 -4.40 -6.69 11.32
CA TYR A 28 -4.64 -8.05 11.78
C TYR A 28 -6.11 -8.36 12.05
N ILE A 29 -6.95 -7.35 12.34
CA ILE A 29 -8.37 -7.58 12.65
C ILE A 29 -9.22 -7.21 11.43
N ARG A 30 -9.10 -5.97 10.96
CA ARG A 30 -9.92 -5.46 9.85
C ARG A 30 -9.65 -6.18 8.53
N ASN A 31 -8.39 -6.51 8.26
CA ASN A 31 -7.97 -7.18 7.04
C ASN A 31 -7.67 -8.67 7.26
N LEU A 32 -8.13 -9.27 8.36
CA LEU A 32 -7.90 -10.66 8.72
C LEU A 32 -8.24 -11.64 7.57
N LYS A 33 -9.35 -11.40 6.87
CA LYS A 33 -9.78 -12.24 5.75
C LYS A 33 -8.73 -12.42 4.65
N PHE A 34 -7.81 -11.46 4.49
CA PHE A 34 -6.78 -11.55 3.46
C PHE A 34 -5.67 -12.52 3.82
N PHE A 35 -5.49 -12.88 5.10
CA PHE A 35 -4.54 -13.93 5.48
C PHE A 35 -5.01 -15.33 5.05
N PHE A 36 -6.32 -15.54 4.93
CA PHE A 36 -6.92 -16.83 4.54
C PHE A 36 -7.22 -16.93 3.03
N LYS A 37 -6.96 -15.87 2.26
CA LYS A 37 -7.12 -15.93 0.81
C LYS A 37 -5.93 -16.64 0.18
N SER A 38 -6.20 -17.35 -0.91
CA SER A 38 -5.15 -17.99 -1.70
C SER A 38 -4.35 -16.99 -2.55
N THR A 39 -4.86 -15.78 -2.76
CA THR A 39 -4.21 -14.67 -3.46
C THR A 39 -4.56 -13.36 -2.78
N GLN A 40 -3.58 -12.47 -2.72
CA GLN A 40 -3.70 -11.14 -2.12
C GLN A 40 -3.68 -10.05 -3.17
N SER A 41 -3.25 -10.35 -4.40
CA SER A 41 -3.44 -9.48 -5.56
C SER A 41 -4.91 -9.24 -5.90
N GLN A 42 -5.18 -8.24 -6.75
CA GLN A 42 -6.56 -7.86 -7.09
C GLN A 42 -7.22 -8.88 -8.04
N PHE A 43 -6.46 -9.42 -8.99
CA PHE A 43 -6.92 -10.33 -10.03
C PHE A 43 -6.07 -11.61 -10.17
N GLY A 44 -5.31 -11.97 -9.13
CA GLY A 44 -4.49 -13.19 -9.12
C GLY A 44 -3.13 -13.03 -9.81
N GLU A 45 -2.66 -11.81 -10.03
CA GLU A 45 -1.39 -11.50 -10.68
C GLU A 45 -0.19 -12.08 -9.91
N ASP A 46 -0.25 -12.08 -8.58
CA ASP A 46 0.79 -12.62 -7.70
C ASP A 46 1.14 -14.09 -8.04
N LYS A 47 0.12 -14.93 -8.25
CA LYS A 47 0.26 -16.33 -8.64
C LYS A 47 0.79 -16.51 -10.06
N LYS A 48 0.48 -15.60 -10.97
CA LYS A 48 0.98 -15.66 -12.35
C LYS A 48 2.46 -15.30 -12.37
N ILE A 49 2.84 -14.24 -11.66
CA ILE A 49 4.23 -13.78 -11.56
C ILE A 49 5.11 -14.84 -10.90
N ILE A 50 4.68 -15.45 -9.79
CA ILE A 50 5.52 -16.41 -9.08
C ILE A 50 5.82 -17.67 -9.93
N LYS A 51 4.91 -18.05 -10.83
CA LYS A 51 5.10 -19.19 -11.75
C LYS A 51 6.18 -18.95 -12.80
N LEU A 52 6.59 -17.70 -13.02
CA LEU A 52 7.70 -17.37 -13.93
C LEU A 52 9.07 -17.72 -13.33
N PHE A 53 9.13 -18.00 -12.03
CA PHE A 53 10.36 -18.33 -11.33
C PHE A 53 10.40 -19.81 -10.97
N HIS A 54 11.62 -20.37 -10.89
CA HIS A 54 11.81 -21.72 -10.36
C HIS A 54 11.26 -21.84 -8.94
N LYS A 55 10.76 -23.04 -8.60
CA LYS A 55 10.30 -23.37 -7.26
C LYS A 55 11.39 -23.02 -6.22
N ASN A 56 10.98 -22.41 -5.11
CA ASN A 56 11.86 -21.96 -4.01
C ASN A 56 12.88 -20.87 -4.38
N LYS A 57 12.80 -20.27 -5.56
CA LYS A 57 13.62 -19.10 -5.89
C LYS A 57 13.32 -17.99 -4.87
N LYS A 58 14.38 -17.45 -4.28
CA LYS A 58 14.35 -16.21 -3.48
C LYS A 58 15.05 -15.11 -4.27
N GLY A 59 14.54 -13.90 -4.15
CA GLY A 59 15.04 -12.75 -4.88
C GLY A 59 14.66 -11.44 -4.19
N ILE A 60 14.78 -10.36 -4.95
CA ILE A 60 14.42 -9.00 -4.53
C ILE A 60 13.28 -8.52 -5.44
N TYR A 61 12.26 -7.90 -4.87
CA TYR A 61 11.20 -7.21 -5.62
C TYR A 61 11.20 -5.71 -5.31
N LEU A 62 10.72 -4.93 -6.28
CA LEU A 62 10.42 -3.52 -6.14
C LEU A 62 8.92 -3.31 -6.38
N ASP A 63 8.22 -2.81 -5.38
CA ASP A 63 6.77 -2.55 -5.39
C ASP A 63 6.52 -1.04 -5.42
N VAL A 64 6.18 -0.49 -6.59
CA VAL A 64 5.92 0.95 -6.78
C VAL A 64 4.42 1.20 -6.79
N GLY A 65 3.93 2.01 -5.85
CA GLY A 65 2.51 2.12 -5.57
C GLY A 65 2.00 0.93 -4.76
N CYS A 66 2.73 0.56 -3.70
CA CYS A 66 2.54 -0.71 -2.99
C CYS A 66 1.25 -0.81 -2.16
N PHE A 67 0.55 0.32 -1.95
CA PHE A 67 -0.78 0.43 -1.35
C PHE A 67 -0.96 -0.14 0.07
N HIS A 68 -1.10 -1.45 0.27
CA HIS A 68 -1.31 -2.05 1.59
C HIS A 68 -0.47 -3.33 1.70
N PRO A 69 0.20 -3.61 2.83
CA PRO A 69 1.16 -4.72 2.93
C PRO A 69 0.57 -6.14 2.85
N ILE A 70 -0.74 -6.32 2.67
CA ILE A 70 -1.42 -7.62 2.75
C ILE A 70 -2.61 -7.65 1.79
N ARG A 71 -3.47 -6.62 1.83
CA ARG A 71 -4.66 -6.53 0.99
C ARG A 71 -4.31 -5.95 -0.38
N GLN A 72 -4.78 -6.58 -1.45
CA GLN A 72 -4.66 -6.07 -2.83
C GLN A 72 -3.21 -5.70 -3.17
N ASN A 73 -2.28 -6.61 -2.86
CA ASN A 73 -0.85 -6.38 -3.02
C ASN A 73 -0.21 -7.57 -3.74
N ASN A 74 0.48 -7.27 -4.82
CA ASN A 74 1.02 -8.27 -5.74
C ASN A 74 2.31 -8.91 -5.23
N THR A 75 2.99 -8.27 -4.28
CA THR A 75 4.29 -8.74 -3.75
C THR A 75 4.16 -9.51 -2.44
N TYR A 76 2.96 -9.54 -1.83
CA TYR A 76 2.75 -10.25 -0.57
C TYR A 76 3.08 -11.74 -0.66
N LEU A 77 2.68 -12.42 -1.74
CA LEU A 77 3.03 -13.84 -1.93
C LEU A 77 4.54 -14.03 -2.03
N MET A 78 5.25 -13.14 -2.73
CA MET A 78 6.71 -13.19 -2.82
C MET A 78 7.37 -12.99 -1.45
N HIS A 79 6.87 -12.04 -0.67
CA HIS A 79 7.29 -11.81 0.71
C HIS A 79 7.12 -13.06 1.57
N GLN A 80 5.95 -13.71 1.52
CA GLN A 80 5.68 -14.96 2.24
C GLN A 80 6.61 -16.11 1.82
N LEU A 81 7.08 -16.11 0.56
CA LEU A 81 8.04 -17.07 0.05
C LEU A 81 9.51 -16.69 0.37
N GLY A 82 9.73 -15.65 1.17
CA GLY A 82 11.06 -15.24 1.66
C GLY A 82 11.85 -14.37 0.69
N TRP A 83 11.19 -13.70 -0.26
CA TRP A 83 11.80 -12.62 -1.03
C TRP A 83 11.97 -11.38 -0.17
N LYS A 84 12.98 -10.56 -0.50
CA LYS A 84 13.20 -9.27 0.16
C LYS A 84 12.58 -8.14 -0.67
N GLY A 85 11.90 -7.21 -0.03
CA GLY A 85 11.18 -6.14 -0.71
C GLY A 85 11.79 -4.75 -0.58
N VAL A 86 11.57 -3.96 -1.63
CA VAL A 86 11.57 -2.49 -1.56
C VAL A 86 10.16 -2.01 -1.92
N ASN A 87 9.49 -1.35 -0.99
CA ASN A 87 8.10 -0.92 -1.12
C ASN A 87 8.03 0.61 -1.13
N ILE A 88 7.45 1.19 -2.18
CA ILE A 88 7.37 2.64 -2.37
C ILE A 88 5.91 3.06 -2.56
N ASP A 89 5.46 4.05 -1.80
CA ASP A 89 4.14 4.65 -1.97
C ASP A 89 4.16 6.14 -1.62
N LEU A 90 3.20 6.88 -2.17
CA LEU A 90 2.96 8.29 -1.85
C LEU A 90 2.18 8.47 -0.54
N ASN A 91 1.53 7.41 -0.06
CA ASN A 91 0.64 7.45 1.10
C ASN A 91 1.41 7.10 2.40
N PRO A 92 1.53 8.05 3.35
CA PRO A 92 2.24 7.78 4.60
C PRO A 92 1.62 6.64 5.41
N LEU A 93 0.29 6.51 5.40
CA LEU A 93 -0.39 5.44 6.15
C LEU A 93 -0.06 4.05 5.57
N SER A 94 0.13 3.95 4.26
CA SER A 94 0.58 2.71 3.62
C SER A 94 1.95 2.30 4.16
N ILE A 95 2.91 3.22 4.13
CA ILE A 95 4.28 2.95 4.59
C ILE A 95 4.34 2.65 6.09
N GLU A 96 3.52 3.30 6.92
CA GLU A 96 3.41 2.98 8.34
C GLU A 96 2.90 1.55 8.59
N LEU A 97 1.94 1.08 7.79
CA LEU A 97 1.47 -0.31 7.86
C LEU A 97 2.57 -1.28 7.41
N PHE A 98 3.31 -0.95 6.35
CA PHE A 98 4.46 -1.75 5.89
C PHE A 98 5.56 -1.86 6.94
N ASN A 99 5.88 -0.78 7.65
CA ASN A 99 6.89 -0.79 8.71
C ASN A 99 6.55 -1.77 9.85
N ILE A 100 5.26 -2.04 10.10
CA ILE A 100 4.83 -3.02 11.10
C ILE A 100 4.77 -4.43 10.48
N ALA A 101 4.16 -4.56 9.31
CA ALA A 101 3.86 -5.86 8.71
C ALA A 101 5.05 -6.52 8.00
N ARG A 102 5.99 -5.71 7.50
CA ARG A 102 7.17 -6.13 6.72
C ARG A 102 8.41 -5.34 7.19
N PRO A 103 8.83 -5.47 8.46
CA PRO A 103 9.93 -4.68 9.03
C PRO A 103 11.31 -4.98 8.42
N ASN A 104 11.46 -6.13 7.75
CA ASN A 104 12.70 -6.53 7.08
C ASN A 104 12.79 -6.02 5.63
N ASP A 105 11.72 -5.43 5.10
CA ASP A 105 11.71 -4.78 3.79
C ASP A 105 12.15 -3.31 3.93
N ILE A 106 12.63 -2.72 2.83
CA ILE A 106 12.89 -1.28 2.74
C ILE A 106 11.59 -0.59 2.34
N ASN A 107 11.03 0.25 3.22
CA ASN A 107 9.74 0.91 3.00
C ASN A 107 9.91 2.43 2.89
N ILE A 108 9.52 3.02 1.75
CA ILE A 108 9.84 4.41 1.39
C ILE A 108 8.55 5.17 1.08
N CYS A 109 8.33 6.27 1.79
CA CYS A 109 7.24 7.21 1.51
C CYS A 109 7.73 8.31 0.55
N ALA A 110 7.73 8.04 -0.76
CA ALA A 110 8.21 8.98 -1.76
C ALA A 110 7.59 8.76 -3.15
N ALA A 111 7.69 9.79 -3.99
CA ALA A 111 7.46 9.66 -5.43
C ALA A 111 8.70 9.09 -6.13
N VAL A 112 8.49 8.30 -7.18
CA VAL A 112 9.58 7.80 -8.04
C VAL A 112 9.80 8.76 -9.20
N SER A 113 11.05 9.17 -9.41
CA SER A 113 11.46 10.07 -10.50
C SER A 113 12.91 9.82 -10.90
N ASN A 114 13.29 10.25 -12.09
CA ASN A 114 14.68 10.24 -12.57
C ASN A 114 15.54 11.37 -11.98
N LYS A 115 14.94 12.28 -11.19
CA LYS A 115 15.64 13.38 -10.52
C LYS A 115 15.19 13.53 -9.07
N LYS A 116 16.10 14.02 -8.23
CA LYS A 116 15.78 14.38 -6.84
C LYS A 116 15.13 15.78 -6.83
N SER A 117 13.83 15.84 -6.57
CA SER A 117 13.10 17.09 -6.43
C SER A 117 11.85 16.92 -5.57
N THR A 118 11.35 18.00 -5.00
CA THR A 118 10.02 18.05 -4.39
C THR A 118 8.98 18.37 -5.45
N THR A 119 7.75 17.88 -5.27
CA THR A 119 6.62 18.18 -6.16
C THR A 119 5.32 18.18 -5.36
N ILE A 120 4.26 18.64 -6.00
CA ILE A 120 2.91 18.65 -5.42
C ILE A 120 2.37 17.21 -5.44
N LEU A 121 2.02 16.72 -4.26
CA LEU A 121 1.21 15.51 -4.10
C LEU A 121 -0.27 15.91 -4.13
N TYR A 122 -0.99 15.44 -5.15
CA TYR A 122 -2.45 15.49 -5.17
C TYR A 122 -2.97 14.31 -4.34
N PHE A 123 -3.24 14.58 -3.07
CA PHE A 123 -3.66 13.59 -2.08
C PHE A 123 -5.19 13.52 -2.01
N ASP A 124 -5.75 12.34 -2.27
CA ASP A 124 -7.19 12.11 -2.19
C ASP A 124 -7.63 11.80 -0.76
N HIS A 125 -7.10 10.72 -0.17
CA HIS A 125 -7.28 10.36 1.24
C HIS A 125 -6.32 9.23 1.68
N SER A 126 -6.30 8.93 2.98
CA SER A 126 -5.50 7.85 3.57
C SER A 126 -5.94 6.47 3.06
N LEU A 127 -4.98 5.66 2.59
CA LEU A 127 -5.23 4.41 1.84
C LEU A 127 -6.10 4.60 0.58
N SER A 128 -5.94 5.71 -0.13
CA SER A 128 -6.45 5.86 -1.50
C SER A 128 -5.43 5.32 -2.50
N SER A 129 -5.91 4.57 -3.50
CA SER A 129 -5.13 4.18 -4.67
C SER A 129 -5.07 5.26 -5.76
N LEU A 130 -5.67 6.43 -5.51
CA LEU A 130 -5.83 7.52 -6.48
C LEU A 130 -4.88 8.70 -6.23
N ASN A 131 -4.00 8.61 -5.22
CA ASN A 131 -2.98 9.61 -4.98
C ASN A 131 -2.04 9.74 -6.18
N THR A 132 -1.68 10.95 -6.57
CA THR A 132 -0.86 11.17 -7.77
C THR A 132 -0.02 12.44 -7.67
N ILE A 133 1.07 12.49 -8.42
CA ILE A 133 1.85 13.71 -8.66
C ILE A 133 1.47 14.41 -9.97
N SER A 134 0.52 13.85 -10.73
CA SER A 134 0.11 14.36 -12.04
C SER A 134 -1.20 15.14 -11.97
N LYS A 135 -1.13 16.44 -12.24
CA LYS A 135 -2.32 17.31 -12.33
C LYS A 135 -3.32 16.83 -13.39
N LYS A 136 -2.82 16.32 -14.53
CA LYS A 136 -3.66 15.79 -15.62
C LYS A 136 -4.46 14.57 -15.15
N HIS A 137 -3.86 13.72 -14.33
CA HIS A 137 -4.54 12.54 -13.79
C HIS A 137 -5.71 12.93 -12.88
N ILE A 138 -5.59 14.02 -12.10
CA ILE A 138 -6.71 14.55 -11.32
C ILE A 138 -7.88 14.97 -12.21
N PHE A 139 -7.63 15.65 -13.34
CA PHE A 139 -8.70 16.02 -14.26
C PHE A 139 -9.42 14.80 -14.83
N PHE A 140 -8.67 13.76 -15.21
CA PHE A 140 -9.25 12.48 -15.63
C PHE A 140 -10.13 11.87 -14.54
N LEU A 141 -9.62 11.80 -13.30
CA LEU A 141 -10.36 11.23 -12.17
C LEU A 141 -11.67 11.99 -11.88
N LYS A 142 -11.65 13.33 -11.97
CA LYS A 142 -12.86 14.15 -11.84
C LYS A 142 -13.89 13.83 -12.92
N LYS A 143 -13.45 13.72 -14.18
CA LYS A 143 -14.33 13.44 -15.31
C LYS A 143 -14.88 12.01 -15.29
N ALA A 144 -14.04 11.02 -14.99
CA ALA A 144 -14.40 9.60 -15.07
C ALA A 144 -15.23 9.13 -13.87
N PHE A 145 -14.98 9.68 -12.67
CA PHE A 145 -15.57 9.20 -11.41
C PHE A 145 -16.44 10.24 -10.69
N GLY A 146 -16.65 11.43 -11.28
CA GLY A 146 -17.48 12.48 -10.67
C GLY A 146 -16.92 12.99 -9.34
N LEU A 147 -15.61 12.94 -9.14
CA LEU A 147 -14.97 13.34 -7.89
C LEU A 147 -15.04 14.87 -7.72
N ASN A 148 -16.07 15.33 -7.01
CA ASN A 148 -16.21 16.72 -6.58
C ASN A 148 -15.36 16.98 -5.33
N LYS A 149 -14.05 17.18 -5.52
CA LYS A 149 -13.15 17.72 -4.50
C LYS A 149 -12.38 18.92 -5.05
#